data_AF-A0A5Q4FRU6-F1
#
_entry.id   AF-A0A5Q4FRU6-F1
#
_cell.length_a   1.000
_cell.length_b   1.000
_cell.length_c   1.000
_cell.angle_alpha   90.00
_cell.angle_beta   90.00
_cell.angle_gamma   90.00
#
_symmetry.space_group_name_H-M   'P 1'
#
loop_
_entity.id
_entity.type
_entity.pdbx_description
1 polymer ?
#
loop_
_entity_poly.entity_id
_entity_poly.type
_entity_poly.pdbx_seq_one_letter_code
_entity_poly.pdbx_strand_id
1 'polypeptide(L)'
;MPELSQFLIVFDHDRGALHQDVTVFADPAEALSAYDAAERHFAEQAHIEVVLIGSDSLDTVRRTHANYFDGTAALERLLPTA
;
A
#
# COMPACT_ATOMS: atom_id res chain seq x y z
N MET A 1 -11.35 -16.70 13.71
CA MET A 1 -10.07 -15.96 13.76
C MET A 1 -10.20 -14.92 12.65
N PRO A 2 -10.06 -13.61 12.89
CA PRO A 2 -10.24 -12.65 11.80
C PRO A 2 -9.18 -12.91 10.73
N GLU A 3 -9.62 -13.27 9.53
CA GLU A 3 -8.76 -13.53 8.37
C GLU A 3 -8.31 -12.17 7.84
N LEU A 4 -7.14 -11.72 8.27
CA LEU A 4 -6.57 -10.46 7.80
C LEU A 4 -6.03 -10.65 6.38
N SER A 5 -6.67 -9.99 5.42
CA SER A 5 -6.18 -9.92 4.06
C SER A 5 -5.07 -8.88 3.97
N GLN A 6 -4.10 -9.12 3.10
CA GLN A 6 -3.03 -8.19 2.83
C GLN A 6 -3.32 -7.46 1.52
N PHE A 7 -3.14 -6.15 1.53
CA PHE A 7 -3.43 -5.26 0.41
C PHE A 7 -2.12 -4.62 -0.03
N LEU A 8 -1.66 -4.99 -1.22
CA LEU A 8 -0.48 -4.41 -1.85
C LEU A 8 -0.89 -3.21 -2.70
N ILE A 9 -0.35 -2.05 -2.35
CA ILE A 9 -0.59 -0.77 -2.99
C ILE A 9 0.72 -0.32 -3.63
N VAL A 10 0.67 0.05 -4.91
CA VAL A 10 1.80 0.65 -5.61
C VAL A 10 1.37 2.06 -6.01
N PHE A 11 1.92 3.06 -5.36
CA PHE A 11 1.59 4.46 -5.55
C PHE A 11 2.66 5.16 -6.37
N ASP A 12 2.24 5.98 -7.32
CA ASP A 12 3.11 6.76 -8.19
C ASP A 12 3.02 8.24 -7.79
N HIS A 13 4.07 8.75 -7.15
CA HIS A 13 4.18 10.15 -6.73
C HIS A 13 4.32 11.13 -7.88
N ASP A 14 4.81 10.69 -9.05
CA ASP A 14 4.91 11.55 -10.23
C ASP A 14 3.51 11.84 -10.80
N ARG A 15 2.67 10.82 -10.84
CA ARG A 15 1.27 10.91 -11.29
C ARG A 15 0.31 11.37 -10.20
N GLY A 16 0.70 11.28 -8.92
CA GLY A 16 -0.19 11.49 -7.78
C GLY A 16 -1.34 10.49 -7.77
N ALA A 17 -1.11 9.26 -8.23
CA ALA A 17 -2.16 8.25 -8.39
C ALA A 17 -1.59 6.85 -8.19
N LEU A 18 -2.48 5.87 -8.02
CA LEU A 18 -2.10 4.47 -8.00
C LEU A 18 -1.47 4.07 -9.34
N HIS A 19 -0.28 3.48 -9.30
CA HIS A 19 0.39 2.95 -10.49
C HIS A 19 -0.42 1.79 -11.10
N GLN A 20 -1.08 1.02 -10.24
CA GLN A 20 -1.94 -0.11 -10.58
C GLN A 20 -3.00 -0.33 -9.50
N ASP A 21 -4.05 -1.10 -9.83
CA ASP A 21 -5.07 -1.53 -8.86
C ASP A 21 -4.46 -2.28 -7.66
N VAL A 22 -5.12 -2.15 -6.51
CA VAL A 22 -4.70 -2.80 -5.26
C VAL A 22 -4.81 -4.31 -5.40
N THR A 23 -3.70 -5.00 -5.16
CA THR A 23 -3.69 -6.47 -5.18
C THR A 23 -4.00 -7.01 -3.79
N VAL A 24 -4.97 -7.92 -3.71
CA VAL A 24 -5.42 -8.51 -2.44
C VAL A 24 -4.88 -9.92 -2.32
N PHE A 25 -4.26 -10.21 -1.19
CA PHE A 25 -3.73 -11.51 -0.85
C PHE A 25 -4.42 -12.02 0.41
N ALA A 26 -4.93 -13.25 0.36
CA ALA A 26 -5.46 -13.92 1.54
C ALA A 26 -4.34 -14.45 2.45
N ASP A 27 -3.20 -14.84 1.85
CA ASP A 27 -2.06 -15.38 2.56
C ASP A 27 -0.97 -14.30 2.78
N PRO A 28 -0.50 -14.10 4.02
CA PRO A 28 0.50 -13.08 4.32
C PRO A 28 1.89 -13.39 3.75
N ALA A 29 2.25 -14.66 3.58
CA ALA A 29 3.55 -15.04 3.01
C ALA A 29 3.59 -14.78 1.49
N GLU A 30 2.46 -15.01 0.80
CA GLU A 30 2.30 -14.64 -0.61
C GLU A 30 2.41 -13.12 -0.78
N ALA A 31 1.74 -12.36 0.08
CA ALA A 31 1.78 -10.91 0.06
C ALA A 31 3.18 -10.33 0.28
N LEU A 32 3.94 -10.89 1.24
CA LEU A 32 5.33 -10.51 1.50
C LEU A 32 6.25 -10.79 0.30
N SER A 33 6.06 -11.94 -0.37
CA SER A 33 6.84 -12.26 -1.57
C SER A 33 6.51 -11.30 -2.72
N ALA A 34 5.23 -10.96 -2.92
CA ALA A 34 4.82 -10.00 -3.93
C ALA A 34 5.35 -8.59 -3.62
N TYR A 35 5.33 -8.19 -2.35
CA TYR A 35 5.88 -6.92 -1.87
C TYR A 35 7.39 -6.84 -2.14
N ASP A 36 8.19 -7.84 -1.74
CA ASP A 36 9.64 -7.88 -1.97
C ASP A 36 9.97 -7.86 -3.48
N ALA A 37 9.19 -8.58 -4.29
CA ALA A 37 9.35 -8.57 -5.75
C ALA A 37 9.04 -7.18 -6.33
N ALA A 38 7.98 -6.52 -5.88
CA ALA A 38 7.60 -5.18 -6.33
C ALA A 38 8.63 -4.14 -5.88
N GLU A 39 9.06 -4.15 -4.61
CA GLU A 39 10.12 -3.25 -4.11
C GLU A 39 11.39 -3.38 -4.93
N ARG A 40 11.83 -4.60 -5.25
CA ARG A 40 13.02 -4.81 -6.09
C ARG A 40 12.80 -4.35 -7.52
N HIS A 41 11.61 -4.55 -8.08
CA HIS A 41 11.27 -4.11 -9.43
C HIS A 41 11.27 -2.58 -9.55
N PHE A 42 10.76 -1.89 -8.53
CA PHE A 42 10.65 -0.44 -8.47
C PHE A 42 11.79 0.24 -7.69
N ALA A 43 12.82 -0.49 -7.27
CA ALA A 43 13.89 0.03 -6.42
C ALA A 43 14.64 1.22 -7.04
N GLU A 44 14.72 1.27 -8.37
CA GLU A 44 15.36 2.38 -9.12
C GLU A 44 14.40 3.56 -9.36
N GLN A 45 13.11 3.39 -9.08
CA GLN A 45 12.05 4.37 -9.32
C GLN A 45 11.66 5.05 -8.00
N ALA A 46 12.42 6.06 -7.59
CA ALA A 46 12.20 6.78 -6.32
C ALA A 46 10.84 7.51 -6.20
N HIS A 47 10.09 7.63 -7.30
CA HIS A 47 8.72 8.17 -7.32
C HIS A 47 7.66 7.09 -7.08
N ILE A 48 8.02 5.81 -7.13
CA ILE A 48 7.11 4.70 -6.85
C ILE A 48 7.27 4.31 -5.39
N GLU A 49 6.17 4.31 -4.66
CA GLU A 49 6.08 3.82 -3.29
C GLU A 49 5.29 2.51 -3.28
N VAL A 50 5.90 1.44 -2.78
CA VAL A 50 5.24 0.15 -2.60
C VAL A 50 4.87 0.02 -1.12
N VAL A 51 3.61 -0.25 -0.83
CA VAL A 51 3.07 -0.34 0.54
C VAL A 51 2.26 -1.60 0.69
N LEU A 52 2.48 -2.34 1.78
CA LEU A 52 1.70 -3.52 2.14
C LEU A 52 0.89 -3.23 3.41
N ILE A 53 -0.43 -3.37 3.33
CA ILE A 53 -1.35 -3.09 4.43
C ILE A 53 -2.13 -4.36 4.79
N GLY A 54 -2.00 -4.83 6.03
CA GLY A 54 -2.84 -5.89 6.57
C GLY A 54 -4.13 -5.32 7.16
N SER A 55 -5.29 -5.74 6.65
CA SER A 55 -6.59 -5.27 7.15
C SER A 55 -7.67 -6.34 6.99
N ASP A 56 -8.81 -6.15 7.67
CA ASP A 56 -9.94 -7.05 7.52
C ASP A 56 -10.64 -6.89 6.16
N SER A 57 -10.64 -5.68 5.60
CA SER A 57 -11.39 -5.33 4.38
C SER A 57 -10.75 -4.16 3.62
N LEU A 58 -10.87 -4.16 2.29
CA LEU A 58 -10.40 -3.04 1.44
C LEU A 58 -11.06 -1.71 1.81
N ASP A 59 -12.32 -1.74 2.25
CA ASP A 59 -13.04 -0.55 2.70
C ASP A 59 -12.37 0.07 3.94
N THR A 60 -11.95 -0.76 4.89
CA THR A 60 -11.16 -0.34 6.07
C THR A 60 -9.82 0.28 5.65
N VAL A 61 -9.14 -0.29 4.66
CA VAL A 61 -7.91 0.27 4.09
C VAL A 61 -8.18 1.62 3.43
N ARG A 62 -9.21 1.73 2.58
CA ARG A 62 -9.60 2.99 1.92
C ARG A 62 -9.98 4.07 2.93
N ARG A 63 -10.58 3.71 4.07
CA ARG A 63 -10.97 4.68 5.11
C ARG A 63 -9.80 5.15 5.96
N THR A 64 -8.85 4.28 6.27
CA THR A 64 -7.68 4.60 7.11
C THR A 64 -6.51 5.19 6.31
N HIS A 65 -6.41 4.82 5.03
CA HIS A 65 -5.33 5.19 4.11
C HIS A 65 -5.88 5.83 2.83
N ALA A 66 -6.95 6.64 2.98
CA ALA A 66 -7.68 7.28 1.87
C ALA A 66 -6.77 8.08 0.93
N ASN A 67 -5.68 8.65 1.47
CA ASN A 67 -4.72 9.47 0.75
C ASN A 67 -4.07 8.75 -0.45
N TYR A 68 -3.87 7.43 -0.38
CA TYR A 68 -3.37 6.66 -1.52
C TYR A 68 -4.40 6.49 -2.64
N PHE A 69 -5.70 6.58 -2.31
CA PHE A 69 -6.81 6.38 -3.25
C PHE A 69 -7.36 7.68 -3.81
N ASP A 70 -7.29 8.77 -3.04
CA ASP A 70 -7.79 10.09 -3.42
C ASP A 70 -6.72 10.94 -4.15
N GLY A 71 -5.53 10.38 -4.39
CA GLY A 71 -4.42 11.05 -5.07
C GLY A 71 -3.73 12.14 -4.24
N THR A 72 -4.08 12.24 -2.96
CA THR A 72 -3.48 13.12 -1.96
C THR A 72 -2.51 12.33 -1.08
N ALA A 73 -1.61 11.53 -1.66
CA ALA A 73 -0.57 10.81 -0.93
C ALA A 73 0.50 11.77 -0.39
N ALA A 74 0.06 12.56 0.58
CA ALA A 74 0.82 13.24 1.59
C ALA A 74 0.11 12.94 2.91
N LEU A 75 -0.02 11.66 3.29
CA LEU A 75 -0.38 11.34 4.67
C LEU A 75 0.90 11.16 5.47
N GLU A 76 1.34 12.29 6.00
CA GLU A 76 1.73 12.42 7.40
C GLU A 76 2.38 11.18 8.01
N ARG A 77 3.71 11.18 7.96
CA ARG A 77 4.59 10.91 9.10
C ARG A 77 3.82 10.72 10.41
N LEU A 78 3.34 9.49 10.66
CA LEU A 78 2.81 9.06 11.96
C LEU A 78 3.98 8.99 12.95
N LEU A 79 4.44 10.15 13.39
CA LEU A 79 5.18 10.33 14.63
C LEU A 79 4.30 11.17 15.55
N PRO A 80 3.72 10.60 16.63
CA PRO A 80 3.24 11.46 17.70
C PRO A 80 4.45 12.18 18.28
N THR A 81 4.57 13.47 18.01
CA THR A 81 5.46 14.36 18.76
C THR A 81 4.58 15.27 19.60
N ALA A 82 4.29 14.83 20.83
CA ALA A 82 4.12 15.66 22.02
C ALA A 82 3.71 14.79 23.21
#